data_AF-A0A3E0QM28-F1
#
_entry.id   AF-A0A3E0QM28-F1
#
_cell.length_a   1.000
_cell.length_b   1.000
_cell.length_c   1.000
_cell.angle_alpha   90.00
_cell.angle_beta   90.00
_cell.angle_gamma   90.00
#
_symmetry.space_group_name_H-M   'P 1'
#
loop_
_entity.id
_entity.type
_entity.pdbx_description
1 polymer ?
#
loop_
_entity_poly.entity_id
_entity_poly.type
_entity_poly.pdbx_seq_one_letter_code
_entity_poly.pdbx_strand_id
1 'polypeptide(L)'
;MSSEKHLHVISFDIPYPPDYGGVIDVFYKLKALNEAGIQIHLHCFEYGRTHASELKEICRKVHYYPRHTARSQLFNTLPYIVLSRQSDQLRKNLLKDNYPVLMEGLHSTFLLSDKSLAGRRKIVRTHNVEHDYYENLAKVERNIFKKYYFYNEAGKLKKYENVLEQADMVAAISPNDRKYYAGLFKKVEYVPAFHPFDDVKIEKGIGNYVLYHGNLSIGENNEAALYLVNRIMPGLKLQLKIAGSKPSKELIRAVRNCANAELITDKSPAEIYSLISQAHCNVLPTFQATGIKLKFLAALFLGRYCLVNSPMVKDTGLESLCTIADSESEMKASLKKIMKLGSFSEAEIEKRRKILNEKFSNAVNAKKLVRLIF
;
A
#
# COMPACT_ATOMS: atom_id res chain seq x y z
N MET A 1 27.92 8.92 -24.70
CA MET A 1 27.36 8.03 -23.65
C MET A 1 26.65 8.93 -22.64
N SER A 2 25.34 8.76 -22.42
CA SER A 2 24.64 9.48 -21.35
C SER A 2 25.29 9.11 -20.00
N SER A 3 25.59 10.08 -19.14
CA SER A 3 26.10 9.80 -17.79
C SER A 3 25.13 8.89 -17.04
N GLU A 4 25.64 7.90 -16.30
CA GLU A 4 24.82 7.02 -15.46
C GLU A 4 24.04 7.86 -14.44
N LYS A 5 22.72 7.58 -14.29
CA LYS A 5 21.87 8.24 -13.31
C LYS A 5 21.86 7.45 -12.01
N HIS A 6 22.38 8.03 -10.94
CA HIS A 6 22.41 7.43 -9.61
C HIS A 6 21.36 8.03 -8.69
N LEU A 7 20.74 7.21 -7.84
CA LEU A 7 19.69 7.63 -6.90
C LEU A 7 19.89 6.96 -5.54
N HIS A 8 19.87 7.73 -4.46
CA HIS A 8 19.70 7.17 -3.12
C HIS A 8 18.22 6.95 -2.83
N VAL A 9 17.87 5.78 -2.32
CA VAL A 9 16.51 5.49 -1.84
C VAL A 9 16.57 5.14 -0.37
N ILE A 10 15.89 5.92 0.47
CA ILE A 10 15.79 5.68 1.92
C ILE A 10 14.45 5.03 2.22
N SER A 11 14.48 3.74 2.54
CA SER A 11 13.31 2.94 2.89
C SER A 11 13.15 2.81 4.40
N PHE A 12 11.91 2.87 4.89
CA PHE A 12 11.58 2.74 6.30
C PHE A 12 11.72 1.30 6.85
N ASP A 13 11.93 0.33 5.97
CA ASP A 13 12.12 -1.08 6.29
C ASP A 13 12.97 -1.75 5.19
N ILE A 14 13.41 -2.98 5.42
CA ILE A 14 14.03 -3.81 4.38
C ILE A 14 12.92 -4.22 3.40
N PRO A 15 12.95 -3.81 2.12
CA PRO A 15 11.86 -4.05 1.18
C PRO A 15 11.87 -5.47 0.61
N TYR A 16 12.10 -6.49 1.46
CA TYR A 16 12.08 -7.89 1.07
C TYR A 16 11.84 -8.85 2.26
N PRO A 17 11.13 -9.98 2.08
CA PRO A 17 10.22 -10.27 0.96
C PRO A 17 9.09 -9.22 0.82
N PRO A 18 8.56 -8.98 -0.39
CA PRO A 18 7.46 -8.05 -0.60
C PRO A 18 6.12 -8.63 -0.09
N ASP A 19 5.91 -8.62 1.24
CA ASP A 19 4.82 -9.36 1.91
C ASP A 19 3.74 -8.47 2.55
N TYR A 20 3.93 -7.16 2.60
CA TYR A 20 2.89 -6.21 3.01
C TYR A 20 2.95 -4.91 2.21
N GLY A 21 1.85 -4.15 2.23
CA GLY A 21 1.60 -3.09 1.26
C GLY A 21 2.74 -2.08 1.06
N GLY A 22 3.24 -1.47 2.15
CA GLY A 22 4.33 -0.50 2.06
C GLY A 22 5.63 -1.08 1.49
N VAL A 23 6.01 -2.30 1.88
CA VAL A 23 7.24 -2.95 1.39
C VAL A 23 7.07 -3.49 -0.04
N ILE A 24 5.88 -3.95 -0.42
CA ILE A 24 5.55 -4.31 -1.82
C ILE A 24 5.79 -3.11 -2.73
N ASP A 25 5.22 -1.96 -2.39
CA ASP A 25 5.37 -0.74 -3.19
C ASP A 25 6.83 -0.28 -3.31
N VAL A 26 7.61 -0.32 -2.22
CA VAL A 26 9.04 0.02 -2.30
C VAL A 26 9.80 -0.99 -3.18
N PHE A 27 9.59 -2.29 -3.00
CA PHE A 27 10.30 -3.32 -3.76
C PHE A 27 10.05 -3.21 -5.27
N TYR A 28 8.78 -3.13 -5.70
CA TYR A 28 8.45 -3.05 -7.12
C TYR A 28 8.83 -1.71 -7.74
N LYS A 29 8.89 -0.63 -6.94
CA LYS A 29 9.50 0.63 -7.40
C LYS A 29 11.00 0.49 -7.65
N LEU A 30 11.73 -0.16 -6.74
CA LEU A 30 13.17 -0.39 -6.93
C LEU A 30 13.43 -1.20 -8.21
N LYS A 31 12.64 -2.26 -8.43
CA LYS A 31 12.68 -3.06 -9.66
C LYS A 31 12.43 -2.20 -10.90
N ALA A 32 11.35 -1.43 -10.92
CA ALA A 32 10.99 -0.60 -12.07
C ALA A 32 11.98 0.55 -12.34
N LEU A 33 12.61 1.11 -11.30
CA LEU A 33 13.66 2.11 -11.45
C LEU A 33 14.96 1.51 -11.99
N ASN A 34 15.32 0.30 -11.54
CA ASN A 34 16.46 -0.45 -12.08
C ASN A 34 16.24 -0.77 -13.57
N GLU A 35 15.05 -1.25 -13.95
CA GLU A 35 14.66 -1.49 -15.34
C GLU A 35 14.68 -0.20 -16.19
N ALA A 36 14.45 0.96 -15.57
CA ALA A 36 14.60 2.28 -16.21
C ALA A 36 16.06 2.76 -16.29
N GLY A 37 17.04 1.93 -15.90
CA GLY A 37 18.48 2.22 -15.98
C GLY A 37 19.04 3.03 -14.81
N ILE A 38 18.30 3.19 -13.71
CA ILE A 38 18.77 3.95 -12.54
C ILE A 38 19.66 3.09 -11.65
N GLN A 39 20.85 3.60 -11.33
CA GLN A 39 21.79 2.99 -10.40
C GLN A 39 21.41 3.31 -8.95
N ILE A 40 20.74 2.37 -8.29
CA ILE A 40 20.13 2.60 -6.97
C ILE A 40 21.11 2.29 -5.83
N HIS A 41 21.27 3.25 -4.90
CA HIS A 41 21.93 3.07 -3.61
C HIS A 41 20.85 3.01 -2.53
N LEU A 42 20.50 1.79 -2.10
CA LEU A 42 19.42 1.55 -1.16
C LEU A 42 19.90 1.69 0.29
N HIS A 43 19.10 2.38 1.10
CA HIS A 43 19.29 2.60 2.53
C HIS A 43 18.08 2.08 3.28
N CYS A 44 18.26 1.07 4.13
CA CYS A 44 17.18 0.41 4.85
C CYS A 44 17.39 0.43 6.35
N PHE A 45 16.30 0.63 7.11
CA PHE A 45 16.31 0.41 8.54
C PHE A 45 15.91 -1.04 8.86
N GLU A 46 16.73 -1.74 9.64
CA GLU A 46 16.49 -3.13 10.02
C GLU A 46 15.72 -3.22 11.34
N TYR A 47 14.58 -3.91 11.32
CA TYR A 47 13.81 -4.25 12.52
C TYR A 47 12.90 -5.45 12.25
N GLY A 48 13.38 -6.65 12.60
CA GLY A 48 12.61 -7.89 12.48
C GLY A 48 12.59 -8.54 11.09
N ARG A 49 13.31 -7.96 10.11
CA ARG A 49 13.54 -8.55 8.78
C ARG A 49 15.03 -8.84 8.60
N THR A 50 15.35 -9.91 7.89
CA THR A 50 16.73 -10.29 7.58
C THR A 50 17.25 -9.55 6.35
N HIS A 51 18.57 -9.44 6.22
CA HIS A 51 19.19 -8.95 4.98
C HIS A 51 18.83 -9.88 3.82
N ALA A 52 18.70 -9.31 2.63
CA ALA A 52 18.21 -10.01 1.45
C ALA A 52 19.19 -9.84 0.29
N SER A 53 19.68 -10.96 -0.25
CA SER A 53 20.58 -10.98 -1.42
C SER A 53 19.88 -10.49 -2.68
N GLU A 54 18.58 -10.72 -2.79
CA GLU A 54 17.71 -10.33 -3.91
C GLU A 54 17.75 -8.80 -4.13
N LEU A 55 17.96 -8.01 -3.08
CA LEU A 55 18.10 -6.57 -3.20
C LEU A 55 19.42 -6.16 -3.91
N LYS A 56 20.45 -7.01 -3.90
CA LYS A 56 21.72 -6.76 -4.59
C LYS A 56 21.63 -6.99 -6.10
N GLU A 57 20.63 -7.74 -6.55
CA GLU A 57 20.33 -7.91 -7.99
C GLU A 57 19.70 -6.65 -8.57
N ILE A 58 18.97 -5.89 -7.74
CA ILE A 58 18.23 -4.69 -8.13
C ILE A 58 19.03 -3.41 -7.85
N CYS A 59 19.77 -3.38 -6.73
CA CYS A 59 20.46 -2.18 -6.25
C CYS A 59 21.98 -2.29 -6.42
N ARG A 60 22.60 -1.19 -6.85
CA ARG A 60 24.07 -1.06 -6.96
C ARG A 60 24.75 -1.27 -5.60
N LYS A 61 24.15 -0.74 -4.54
CA LYS A 61 24.57 -0.91 -3.15
C LYS A 61 23.35 -1.00 -2.24
N VAL A 62 23.47 -1.78 -1.16
CA VAL A 62 22.47 -1.85 -0.10
C VAL A 62 23.17 -1.60 1.24
N HIS A 63 22.65 -0.65 2.00
CA HIS A 63 23.14 -0.29 3.32
C HIS A 63 22.03 -0.50 4.35
N TYR A 64 22.39 -1.13 5.47
CA TYR A 64 21.47 -1.44 6.57
C TYR A 64 21.83 -0.62 7.80
N TYR A 65 20.81 -0.14 8.51
CA TYR A 65 20.95 0.67 9.72
C TYR A 65 20.01 0.14 10.80
N PRO A 66 20.47 0.00 12.06
CA PRO A 66 19.60 -0.45 13.14
C PRO A 66 18.48 0.55 13.39
N ARG A 67 17.25 0.07 13.56
CA ARG A 67 16.16 0.89 14.09
C ARG A 67 16.28 0.97 15.62
N HIS A 68 16.40 2.18 16.16
CA HIS A 68 16.46 2.39 17.60
C HIS A 68 15.04 2.43 18.18
N THR A 69 14.63 1.43 18.97
CA THR A 69 13.24 1.28 19.44
C THR A 69 13.01 1.61 20.91
N ALA A 70 13.94 2.36 21.53
CA ALA A 70 13.85 2.72 22.94
C ALA A 70 12.54 3.45 23.27
N ARG A 71 11.81 2.98 24.30
CA ARG A 71 10.52 3.56 24.72
C ARG A 71 10.63 5.02 25.16
N SER A 72 11.82 5.47 25.60
CA SER A 72 12.09 6.87 25.95
C SER A 72 11.83 7.83 24.78
N GLN A 73 11.94 7.37 23.53
CA GLN A 73 11.66 8.19 22.34
C GLN A 73 10.18 8.58 22.21
N LEU A 74 9.27 7.87 22.88
CA LEU A 74 7.84 8.20 22.87
C LEU A 74 7.53 9.55 23.54
N PHE A 75 8.41 10.03 24.42
CA PHE A 75 8.27 11.30 25.13
C PHE A 75 8.82 12.51 24.35
N ASN A 76 9.41 12.27 23.18
CA ASN A 76 9.94 13.34 22.34
C ASN A 76 8.82 14.01 21.51
N THR A 77 9.05 15.26 21.10
CA THR A 77 8.14 16.05 20.25
C THR A 77 8.13 15.55 18.81
N LEU A 78 9.23 14.99 18.31
CA LEU A 78 9.28 14.37 17.01
C LEU A 78 8.53 13.02 17.00
N PRO A 79 7.87 12.65 15.88
CA PRO A 79 7.18 11.37 15.79
C PRO A 79 8.15 10.20 15.97
N TYR A 80 7.71 9.18 16.69
CA TYR A 80 8.50 8.00 17.02
C TYR A 80 8.99 7.27 15.75
N ILE A 81 8.16 7.23 14.70
CA ILE A 81 8.52 6.57 13.43
C ILE A 81 9.72 7.21 12.72
N VAL A 82 9.94 8.51 12.95
CA VAL A 82 11.04 9.30 12.39
C VAL A 82 12.27 9.14 13.27
N LEU A 83 12.12 9.39 14.59
CA LEU A 83 13.22 9.31 15.55
C LEU A 83 13.84 7.93 15.65
N SER A 84 13.02 6.88 15.60
CA SER A 84 13.53 5.51 15.65
C SER A 84 14.38 5.14 14.43
N ARG A 85 14.38 5.99 13.38
CA ARG A 85 15.09 5.82 12.11
C ARG A 85 16.09 6.95 11.85
N GLN A 86 16.69 7.50 12.90
CA GLN A 86 17.87 8.35 12.75
C GLN A 86 19.15 7.51 12.66
N SER A 87 20.11 7.93 11.84
CA SER A 87 21.40 7.26 11.74
C SER A 87 22.51 8.20 11.25
N ASP A 88 23.57 8.35 12.03
CA ASP A 88 24.77 9.09 11.63
C ASP A 88 25.50 8.41 10.46
N GLN A 89 25.44 7.09 10.39
CA GLN A 89 26.05 6.34 9.29
C GLN A 89 25.30 6.56 7.97
N LEU A 90 23.98 6.70 8.02
CA LEU A 90 23.18 7.11 6.86
C LEU A 90 23.64 8.48 6.36
N ARG A 91 23.74 9.47 7.25
CA ARG A 91 24.25 10.81 6.91
C ARG A 91 25.65 10.73 6.28
N LYS A 92 26.58 10.01 6.91
CA LYS A 92 27.96 9.82 6.37
C LYS A 92 27.97 9.17 4.99
N ASN A 93 27.08 8.23 4.72
CA ASN A 93 26.99 7.58 3.41
C ASN A 93 26.42 8.50 2.34
N LEU A 94 25.39 9.29 2.69
CA LEU A 94 24.82 10.28 1.78
C LEU A 94 25.86 11.35 1.40
N LEU A 95 26.69 11.82 2.33
CA LEU A 95 27.70 12.86 2.07
C LEU A 95 28.89 12.43 1.20
N LYS A 96 28.95 11.18 0.73
CA LYS A 96 30.02 10.70 -0.17
C LYS A 96 29.88 11.19 -1.61
N ASP A 97 28.70 11.67 -1.98
CA ASP A 97 28.35 12.14 -3.31
C ASP A 97 27.19 13.16 -3.23
N ASN A 98 26.75 13.64 -4.40
CA ASN A 98 25.66 14.62 -4.53
C ASN A 98 24.45 14.07 -5.33
N TYR A 99 24.29 12.75 -5.45
CA TYR A 99 23.19 12.15 -6.22
C TYR A 99 21.82 12.48 -5.62
N PRO A 100 20.69 12.54 -6.34
CA PRO A 100 19.39 12.78 -5.72
C PRO A 100 19.03 11.76 -4.62
N VAL A 101 18.14 12.16 -3.70
CA VAL A 101 17.62 11.31 -2.61
C VAL A 101 16.10 11.20 -2.72
N LEU A 102 15.60 9.96 -2.75
CA LEU A 102 14.20 9.62 -2.61
C LEU A 102 13.95 9.04 -1.22
N MET A 103 13.05 9.66 -0.46
CA MET A 103 12.69 9.27 0.91
C MET A 103 11.27 8.65 0.91
N GLU A 104 11.13 7.41 1.38
CA GLU A 104 9.85 6.71 1.49
C GLU A 104 9.13 7.02 2.81
N GLY A 105 8.03 7.78 2.70
CA GLY A 105 7.20 8.22 3.82
C GLY A 105 7.90 9.17 4.80
N LEU A 106 7.15 9.74 5.74
CA LEU A 106 7.72 10.60 6.81
C LEU A 106 8.74 9.84 7.67
N HIS A 107 8.59 8.52 7.78
CA HIS A 107 9.52 7.61 8.43
C HIS A 107 11.01 7.83 8.09
N SER A 108 11.30 8.26 6.86
CA SER A 108 12.66 8.38 6.33
C SER A 108 13.16 9.83 6.25
N THR A 109 12.41 10.80 6.76
CA THR A 109 12.70 12.24 6.57
C THR A 109 13.51 12.88 7.68
N PHE A 110 14.11 12.11 8.59
CA PHE A 110 14.90 12.67 9.69
C PHE A 110 16.00 13.62 9.20
N LEU A 111 16.66 13.28 8.08
CA LEU A 111 17.73 14.09 7.47
C LEU A 111 17.22 15.11 6.44
N LEU A 112 15.90 15.25 6.23
CA LEU A 112 15.35 16.11 5.18
C LEU A 112 15.75 17.58 5.35
N SER A 113 15.80 18.04 6.59
CA SER A 113 16.22 19.40 6.98
C SER A 113 17.70 19.51 7.36
N ASP A 114 18.51 18.46 7.15
CA ASP A 114 19.94 18.51 7.48
C ASP A 114 20.66 19.49 6.54
N LYS A 115 21.30 20.51 7.12
CA LYS A 115 22.02 21.57 6.38
C LYS A 115 23.16 21.03 5.53
N SER A 116 23.77 19.90 5.89
CA SER A 116 24.83 19.28 5.10
C SER A 116 24.33 18.62 3.82
N LEU A 117 23.01 18.42 3.68
CA LEU A 117 22.36 17.98 2.45
C LEU A 117 21.71 19.14 1.69
N ALA A 118 22.08 20.40 2.00
CA ALA A 118 21.61 21.56 1.26
C ALA A 118 22.07 21.52 -0.21
N GLY A 119 21.22 22.01 -1.12
CA GLY A 119 21.49 22.00 -2.57
C GLY A 119 21.30 20.64 -3.25
N ARG A 120 21.10 19.56 -2.49
CA ARG A 120 20.82 18.22 -3.02
C ARG A 120 19.35 18.09 -3.40
N ARG A 121 19.08 17.46 -4.55
CA ARG A 121 17.72 17.12 -4.98
C ARG A 121 17.09 16.08 -4.05
N LYS A 122 16.04 16.45 -3.31
CA LYS A 122 15.35 15.61 -2.32
C LYS A 122 13.87 15.48 -2.65
N ILE A 123 13.41 14.25 -2.82
CA ILE A 123 12.02 13.91 -3.08
C ILE A 123 11.52 13.10 -1.90
N VAL A 124 10.35 13.45 -1.38
CA VAL A 124 9.66 12.60 -0.39
C VAL A 124 8.46 11.98 -1.06
N ARG A 125 8.39 10.65 -1.07
CA ARG A 125 7.22 9.93 -1.56
C ARG A 125 6.33 9.56 -0.38
N THR A 126 5.19 10.22 -0.26
CA THR A 126 4.25 9.98 0.84
C THR A 126 3.38 8.77 0.53
N HIS A 127 3.23 7.87 1.51
CA HIS A 127 2.48 6.62 1.38
C HIS A 127 1.04 6.75 1.88
N ASN A 128 0.80 7.73 2.75
CA ASN A 128 -0.50 8.16 3.25
C ASN A 128 -0.37 9.62 3.68
N VAL A 129 -1.50 10.24 3.99
CA VAL A 129 -1.53 11.31 5.00
C VAL A 129 -1.35 10.65 6.38
N GLU A 130 -0.12 10.67 6.91
CA GLU A 130 0.28 9.79 8.03
C GLU A 130 -0.48 10.06 9.33
N HIS A 131 -0.83 11.31 9.63
CA HIS A 131 -1.63 11.61 10.82
C HIS A 131 -3.05 11.06 10.70
N ASP A 132 -3.71 11.22 9.54
CA ASP A 132 -5.03 10.64 9.27
C ASP A 132 -5.00 9.12 9.39
N TYR A 133 -3.95 8.47 8.89
CA TYR A 133 -3.74 7.03 9.03
C TYR A 133 -3.69 6.62 10.51
N TYR A 134 -2.89 7.31 11.33
CA TYR A 134 -2.79 7.04 12.76
C TYR A 134 -4.07 7.33 13.53
N GLU A 135 -4.80 8.40 13.22
CA GLU A 135 -6.12 8.68 13.82
C GLU A 135 -7.12 7.55 13.52
N ASN A 136 -7.11 7.02 12.30
CA ASN A 136 -7.98 5.92 11.93
C ASN A 136 -7.60 4.61 12.63
N LEU A 137 -6.31 4.33 12.84
CA LEU A 137 -5.85 3.24 13.71
C LEU A 137 -6.36 3.43 15.15
N ALA A 138 -6.30 4.64 15.69
CA ALA A 138 -6.76 4.94 17.04
C ALA A 138 -8.27 4.71 17.21
N LYS A 139 -9.08 5.06 16.20
CA LYS A 139 -10.54 4.87 16.22
C LYS A 139 -10.95 3.39 16.35
N VAL A 140 -10.24 2.49 15.67
CA VAL A 140 -10.56 1.05 15.62
C VAL A 140 -9.79 0.20 16.65
N GLU A 141 -8.80 0.77 17.34
CA GLU A 141 -8.04 0.07 18.37
C GLU A 141 -8.86 -0.10 19.66
N ARG A 142 -8.85 -1.32 20.20
CA ARG A 142 -9.58 -1.69 21.43
C ARG A 142 -8.74 -1.48 22.68
N ASN A 143 -7.41 -1.60 22.57
CA ASN A 143 -6.51 -1.41 23.69
C ASN A 143 -6.32 0.10 23.98
N ILE A 144 -6.74 0.55 25.17
CA ILE A 144 -6.75 1.98 25.55
C ILE A 144 -5.36 2.61 25.48
N PHE A 145 -4.30 1.90 25.92
CA PHE A 145 -2.93 2.42 25.88
C PHE A 145 -2.43 2.58 24.43
N LYS A 146 -2.68 1.59 23.57
CA LYS A 146 -2.34 1.68 22.14
C LYS A 146 -3.13 2.76 21.42
N LYS A 147 -4.41 2.90 21.77
CA LYS A 147 -5.29 3.95 21.25
C LYS A 147 -4.76 5.35 21.60
N TYR A 148 -4.39 5.57 22.86
CA TYR A 148 -3.76 6.82 23.29
C TYR A 148 -2.44 7.08 22.54
N TYR A 149 -1.59 6.05 22.40
CA TYR A 149 -0.36 6.15 21.61
C TYR A 149 -0.64 6.60 20.18
N PHE A 150 -1.61 6.01 19.49
CA PHE A 150 -1.93 6.37 18.11
C PHE A 150 -2.44 7.81 17.99
N TYR A 151 -3.31 8.29 18.89
CA TYR A 151 -3.74 9.69 18.89
C TYR A 151 -2.60 10.67 19.15
N ASN A 152 -1.74 10.36 20.12
CA ASN A 152 -0.57 11.19 20.41
C ASN A 152 0.38 11.27 19.21
N GLU A 153 0.70 10.13 18.59
CA GLU A 153 1.56 10.10 17.41
C GLU A 153 0.92 10.78 16.21
N ALA A 154 -0.40 10.67 15.99
CA ALA A 154 -1.10 11.44 14.97
C ALA A 154 -0.89 12.95 15.14
N GLY A 155 -1.03 13.46 16.37
CA GLY A 155 -0.79 14.87 16.68
C GLY A 155 0.66 15.31 16.39
N LYS A 156 1.65 14.45 16.68
CA LYS A 156 3.05 14.72 16.33
C LYS A 156 3.28 14.70 14.83
N LEU A 157 2.71 13.73 14.12
CA LEU A 157 2.84 13.60 12.67
C LEU A 157 2.25 14.80 11.94
N LYS A 158 1.09 15.28 12.38
CA LYS A 158 0.45 16.48 11.83
C LYS A 158 1.32 17.74 12.02
N LYS A 159 2.00 17.87 13.16
CA LYS A 159 2.95 18.99 13.37
C LYS A 159 4.22 18.82 12.53
N TYR A 160 4.70 17.59 12.40
CA TYR A 160 5.95 17.27 11.73
C TYR A 160 5.85 17.32 10.20
N GLU A 161 4.67 17.15 9.61
CA GLU A 161 4.50 17.11 8.15
C GLU A 161 4.96 18.39 7.43
N ASN A 162 5.02 19.53 8.12
CA ASN A 162 5.61 20.78 7.59
C ASN A 162 7.09 20.62 7.22
N VAL A 163 7.79 19.60 7.71
CA VAL A 163 9.15 19.25 7.26
C VAL A 163 9.21 19.03 5.75
N LEU A 164 8.10 18.62 5.13
CA LEU A 164 8.00 18.36 3.70
C LEU A 164 8.23 19.61 2.84
N GLU A 165 8.12 20.82 3.41
CA GLU A 165 8.53 22.07 2.73
C GLU A 165 10.02 22.07 2.34
N GLN A 166 10.85 21.29 3.04
CA GLN A 166 12.28 21.16 2.78
C GLN A 166 12.60 20.16 1.65
N ALA A 167 11.59 19.47 1.13
CA ALA A 167 11.70 18.64 -0.06
C ALA A 167 11.54 19.49 -1.32
N ASP A 168 12.28 19.14 -2.37
CA ASP A 168 12.08 19.76 -3.68
C ASP A 168 10.74 19.38 -4.30
N MET A 169 10.19 18.24 -3.89
CA MET A 169 8.91 17.73 -4.34
C MET A 169 8.37 16.66 -3.39
N VAL A 170 7.05 16.67 -3.20
CA VAL A 170 6.30 15.56 -2.61
C VAL A 170 5.68 14.72 -3.73
N ALA A 171 5.99 13.44 -3.78
CA ALA A 171 5.33 12.47 -4.66
C ALA A 171 4.24 11.73 -3.85
N ALA A 172 2.98 12.10 -4.01
CA ALA A 172 1.88 11.47 -3.32
C ALA A 172 1.41 10.19 -4.02
N ILE A 173 1.13 9.13 -3.24
CA ILE A 173 0.76 7.81 -3.78
C ILE A 173 -0.69 7.71 -4.27
N SER A 174 -1.55 8.65 -3.88
CA SER A 174 -2.97 8.67 -4.21
C SER A 174 -3.43 10.06 -4.69
N PRO A 175 -4.50 10.17 -5.49
CA PRO A 175 -5.07 11.46 -5.85
C PRO A 175 -5.57 12.27 -4.64
N ASN A 176 -6.12 11.61 -3.62
CA ASN A 176 -6.58 12.24 -2.38
C ASN A 176 -5.40 12.80 -1.58
N ASP A 177 -4.32 12.04 -1.46
CA ASP A 177 -3.08 12.45 -0.79
C ASP A 177 -2.45 13.63 -1.54
N ARG A 178 -2.44 13.59 -2.88
CA ARG A 178 -1.98 14.73 -3.70
C ARG A 178 -2.83 15.97 -3.41
N LYS A 179 -4.16 15.84 -3.39
CA LYS A 179 -5.05 16.97 -3.12
C LYS A 179 -4.79 17.57 -1.73
N TYR A 180 -4.61 16.72 -0.73
CA TYR A 180 -4.26 17.13 0.63
C TYR A 180 -2.94 17.91 0.64
N TYR A 181 -1.86 17.30 0.15
CA TYR A 181 -0.53 17.92 0.19
C TYR A 181 -0.39 19.13 -0.73
N ALA A 182 -1.11 19.18 -1.86
CA ALA A 182 -1.12 20.34 -2.74
C ALA A 182 -1.80 21.57 -2.11
N GLY A 183 -2.65 21.37 -1.10
CA GLY A 183 -3.18 22.46 -0.28
C GLY A 183 -2.16 23.05 0.69
N LEU A 184 -1.07 22.34 0.97
CA LEU A 184 -0.01 22.74 1.92
C LEU A 184 1.27 23.16 1.20
N PHE A 185 1.64 22.47 0.12
CA PHE A 185 2.93 22.59 -0.54
C PHE A 185 2.78 22.87 -2.03
N LYS A 186 3.71 23.64 -2.59
CA LYS A 186 3.65 24.09 -3.99
C LYS A 186 3.98 22.99 -5.00
N LYS A 187 4.82 22.02 -4.64
CA LYS A 187 5.38 21.01 -5.57
C LYS A 187 4.94 19.61 -5.17
N VAL A 188 3.74 19.24 -5.60
CA VAL A 188 3.12 17.94 -5.26
C VAL A 188 2.64 17.23 -6.51
N GLU A 189 3.21 16.06 -6.76
CA GLU A 189 2.91 15.22 -7.91
C GLU A 189 2.31 13.89 -7.50
N TYR A 190 1.38 13.38 -8.31
CA TYR A 190 0.79 12.07 -8.08
C TYR A 190 1.64 10.99 -8.76
N VAL A 191 2.18 10.05 -7.98
CA VAL A 191 2.90 8.88 -8.49
C VAL A 191 2.29 7.64 -7.83
N PRO A 192 1.44 6.88 -8.54
CA PRO A 192 0.72 5.72 -8.01
C PRO A 192 1.62 4.67 -7.33
N ALA A 193 0.97 3.76 -6.61
CA ALA A 193 1.63 2.62 -5.99
C ALA A 193 2.25 1.68 -7.05
N PHE A 194 3.43 1.14 -6.75
CA PHE A 194 4.06 0.08 -7.52
C PHE A 194 3.61 -1.29 -7.00
N HIS A 195 3.55 -2.29 -7.88
CA HIS A 195 2.90 -3.56 -7.57
C HIS A 195 3.46 -4.74 -8.37
N PRO A 196 3.16 -6.00 -7.99
CA PRO A 196 3.70 -7.20 -8.67
C PRO A 196 3.17 -7.49 -10.07
N PHE A 197 2.13 -6.77 -10.52
CA PHE A 197 1.44 -7.09 -11.76
C PHE A 197 1.99 -6.28 -12.94
N ASP A 198 2.39 -6.96 -14.01
CA ASP A 198 2.85 -6.31 -15.25
C ASP A 198 1.76 -6.25 -16.33
N ASP A 199 0.74 -7.12 -16.24
CA ASP A 199 -0.41 -7.18 -17.17
C ASP A 199 -1.65 -7.77 -16.48
N VAL A 200 -2.81 -7.55 -17.09
CA VAL A 200 -4.10 -8.12 -16.68
C VAL A 200 -4.21 -9.58 -17.11
N LYS A 201 -4.28 -10.48 -16.13
CA LYS A 201 -4.32 -11.93 -16.31
C LYS A 201 -5.56 -12.51 -15.62
N ILE A 202 -6.69 -12.45 -16.33
CA ILE A 202 -7.99 -12.93 -15.82
C ILE A 202 -8.26 -14.34 -16.36
N GLU A 203 -8.58 -15.27 -15.46
CA GLU A 203 -8.97 -16.62 -15.85
C GLU A 203 -10.32 -16.63 -16.60
N LYS A 204 -10.35 -17.35 -17.73
CA LYS A 204 -11.59 -17.61 -18.47
C LYS A 204 -12.57 -18.44 -17.63
N GLY A 205 -13.84 -18.43 -18.05
CA GLY A 205 -14.90 -19.19 -17.40
C GLY A 205 -15.51 -18.48 -16.19
N ILE A 206 -16.13 -19.28 -15.32
CA ILE A 206 -16.83 -18.84 -14.13
C ILE A 206 -16.17 -19.40 -12.88
N GLY A 207 -16.07 -18.59 -11.83
CA GLY A 207 -15.80 -19.10 -10.48
C GLY A 207 -17.08 -19.55 -9.79
N ASN A 208 -16.95 -20.20 -8.62
CA ASN A 208 -18.07 -20.69 -7.81
C ASN A 208 -18.14 -20.07 -6.40
N TYR A 209 -17.25 -19.14 -6.06
CA TYR A 209 -17.25 -18.44 -4.77
C TYR A 209 -16.99 -16.94 -4.90
N VAL A 210 -17.32 -16.23 -3.83
CA VAL A 210 -16.98 -14.83 -3.58
C VAL A 210 -15.75 -14.79 -2.67
N LEU A 211 -14.78 -13.93 -2.96
CA LEU A 211 -13.54 -13.82 -2.19
C LEU A 211 -13.40 -12.44 -1.54
N TYR A 212 -13.05 -12.42 -0.25
CA TYR A 212 -12.38 -11.29 0.38
C TYR A 212 -10.96 -11.69 0.76
N HIS A 213 -9.99 -10.79 0.55
CA HIS A 213 -8.62 -11.03 0.97
C HIS A 213 -7.96 -9.81 1.62
N GLY A 214 -6.99 -10.03 2.50
CA GLY A 214 -6.18 -8.98 3.11
C GLY A 214 -5.43 -9.42 4.35
N ASN A 215 -4.51 -8.59 4.86
CA ASN A 215 -3.87 -8.87 6.14
C ASN A 215 -4.87 -8.63 7.29
N LEU A 216 -5.41 -9.70 7.86
CA LEU A 216 -6.47 -9.67 8.87
C LEU A 216 -5.97 -9.26 10.27
N SER A 217 -4.66 -9.04 10.43
CA SER A 217 -4.09 -8.39 11.63
C SER A 217 -4.36 -6.89 11.66
N ILE A 218 -4.69 -6.28 10.52
CA ILE A 218 -5.03 -4.86 10.42
C ILE A 218 -6.52 -4.71 10.76
N GLY A 219 -6.84 -3.83 11.71
CA GLY A 219 -8.20 -3.63 12.22
C GLY A 219 -9.23 -3.39 11.12
N GLU A 220 -8.91 -2.51 10.17
CA GLU A 220 -9.76 -2.21 9.00
C GLU A 220 -10.08 -3.47 8.18
N ASN A 221 -9.08 -4.29 7.88
CA ASN A 221 -9.28 -5.50 7.09
C ASN A 221 -10.11 -6.53 7.84
N ASN A 222 -9.94 -6.60 9.16
CA ASN A 222 -10.70 -7.49 10.03
C ASN A 222 -12.17 -7.07 10.13
N GLU A 223 -12.42 -5.77 10.27
CA GLU A 223 -13.75 -5.16 10.30
C GLU A 223 -14.53 -5.40 9.00
N ALA A 224 -13.88 -5.19 7.84
CA ALA A 224 -14.48 -5.50 6.54
C ALA A 224 -14.83 -6.99 6.40
N ALA A 225 -13.96 -7.90 6.86
CA ALA A 225 -14.25 -9.33 6.86
C ALA A 225 -15.43 -9.68 7.78
N LEU A 226 -15.48 -9.12 8.99
CA LEU A 226 -16.60 -9.27 9.93
C LEU A 226 -17.92 -8.75 9.35
N TYR A 227 -17.89 -7.60 8.68
CA TYR A 227 -19.06 -7.03 8.01
C TYR A 227 -19.62 -7.99 6.94
N LEU A 228 -18.75 -8.57 6.11
CA LEU A 228 -19.18 -9.54 5.10
C LEU A 228 -19.86 -10.76 5.74
N VAL A 229 -19.24 -11.37 6.75
CA VAL A 229 -19.77 -12.57 7.42
C VAL A 229 -21.07 -12.28 8.17
N ASN A 230 -21.11 -11.19 8.94
CA ASN A 230 -22.21 -10.93 9.88
C ASN A 230 -23.39 -10.19 9.24
N ARG A 231 -23.17 -9.40 8.18
CA ARG A 231 -24.19 -8.52 7.59
C ARG A 231 -24.57 -8.94 6.19
N ILE A 232 -23.60 -9.33 5.36
CA ILE A 232 -23.83 -9.63 3.94
C ILE A 232 -24.23 -11.09 3.71
N MET A 233 -23.50 -12.05 4.26
CA MET A 233 -23.77 -13.48 4.03
C MET A 233 -25.10 -14.02 4.57
N PRO A 234 -25.70 -13.50 5.66
CA PRO A 234 -26.98 -14.00 6.14
C PRO A 234 -28.08 -13.89 5.06
N GLY A 235 -28.68 -15.04 4.75
CA GLY A 235 -29.72 -15.19 3.73
C GLY A 235 -29.22 -15.36 2.28
N LEU A 236 -27.90 -15.39 2.06
CA LEU A 236 -27.31 -15.67 0.74
C LEU A 236 -26.92 -17.15 0.64
N LYS A 237 -27.27 -17.80 -0.47
CA LYS A 237 -26.83 -19.16 -0.81
C LYS A 237 -25.57 -19.11 -1.68
N LEU A 238 -24.52 -18.44 -1.20
CA LEU A 238 -23.25 -18.24 -1.90
C LEU A 238 -22.09 -18.68 -1.01
N GLN A 239 -21.02 -19.23 -1.58
CA GLN A 239 -19.81 -19.54 -0.82
C GLN A 239 -18.93 -18.28 -0.70
N LEU A 240 -18.60 -17.87 0.52
CA LEU A 240 -17.62 -16.82 0.81
C LEU A 240 -16.31 -17.45 1.27
N LYS A 241 -15.21 -17.08 0.63
CA LYS A 241 -13.85 -17.37 1.11
C LYS A 241 -13.24 -16.08 1.65
N ILE A 242 -12.63 -16.16 2.82
CA ILE A 242 -11.89 -15.06 3.45
C ILE A 242 -10.44 -15.51 3.58
N ALA A 243 -9.54 -14.89 2.82
CA ALA A 243 -8.14 -15.28 2.79
C ALA A 243 -7.24 -14.21 3.43
N GLY A 244 -6.44 -14.58 4.41
CA GLY A 244 -5.56 -13.60 5.06
C GLY A 244 -4.84 -14.06 6.31
N SER A 245 -3.82 -13.30 6.70
CA SER A 245 -2.97 -13.61 7.86
C SER A 245 -3.56 -13.08 9.18
N LYS A 246 -3.43 -13.89 10.24
CA LYS A 246 -3.68 -13.50 11.65
C LYS A 246 -5.09 -12.92 11.90
N PRO A 247 -6.18 -13.66 11.58
CA PRO A 247 -7.54 -13.24 11.88
C PRO A 247 -7.77 -13.06 13.39
N SER A 248 -8.59 -12.08 13.75
CA SER A 248 -9.07 -11.92 15.12
C SER A 248 -9.85 -13.16 15.60
N LYS A 249 -9.83 -13.42 16.91
CA LYS A 249 -10.65 -14.48 17.54
C LYS A 249 -12.14 -14.32 17.23
N GLU A 250 -12.59 -13.07 17.10
CA GLU A 250 -13.96 -12.73 16.74
C GLU A 250 -14.29 -13.16 15.32
N LEU A 251 -13.43 -12.85 14.34
CA LEU A 251 -13.61 -13.26 12.96
C LEU A 251 -13.60 -14.79 12.81
N ILE A 252 -12.69 -15.48 13.50
CA ILE A 252 -12.67 -16.95 13.53
C ILE A 252 -14.02 -17.51 14.01
N ARG A 253 -14.58 -16.93 15.08
CA ARG A 253 -15.85 -17.38 15.65
C ARG A 253 -17.04 -17.06 14.73
N ALA A 254 -17.05 -15.88 14.12
CA ALA A 254 -18.06 -15.47 13.16
C ALA A 254 -18.11 -16.40 11.94
N VAL A 255 -16.95 -16.74 11.36
CA VAL A 255 -16.87 -17.66 10.21
C VAL A 255 -17.32 -19.06 10.59
N ARG A 256 -16.94 -19.59 11.76
CA ARG A 256 -17.41 -20.91 12.24
C ARG A 256 -18.93 -21.00 12.36
N ASN A 257 -19.60 -19.89 12.66
CA ASN A 257 -21.05 -19.83 12.79
C ASN A 257 -21.78 -19.54 11.47
N CYS A 258 -21.05 -19.35 10.36
CA CYS A 258 -21.59 -19.06 9.05
C CYS A 258 -21.40 -20.27 8.12
N ALA A 259 -22.48 -21.00 7.86
CA ALA A 259 -22.44 -22.28 7.13
C ALA A 259 -21.82 -22.20 5.72
N ASN A 260 -21.80 -21.02 5.13
CA ASN A 260 -21.34 -20.75 3.78
C ASN A 260 -20.14 -19.79 3.72
N ALA A 261 -19.37 -19.69 4.81
CA ALA A 261 -18.10 -18.96 4.85
C ALA A 261 -16.93 -19.88 5.24
N GLU A 262 -15.78 -19.66 4.61
CA GLU A 262 -14.53 -20.37 4.85
C GLU A 262 -13.41 -19.36 5.15
N LEU A 263 -12.62 -19.62 6.19
CA LEU A 263 -11.46 -18.82 6.56
C LEU A 263 -10.18 -19.56 6.14
N ILE A 264 -9.38 -18.92 5.27
CA ILE A 264 -8.17 -19.48 4.70
C ILE A 264 -6.98 -18.67 5.22
N THR A 265 -6.15 -19.29 6.05
CA THR A 265 -4.95 -18.68 6.64
C THR A 265 -3.67 -19.34 6.12
N ASP A 266 -2.53 -18.75 6.44
CA ASP A 266 -1.21 -19.37 6.27
C ASP A 266 -0.89 -19.75 4.82
N LYS A 267 -1.28 -18.86 3.89
CA LYS A 267 -1.07 -19.00 2.44
C LYS A 267 0.08 -18.13 1.95
N SER A 268 0.83 -18.66 1.00
CA SER A 268 1.81 -17.90 0.23
C SER A 268 1.14 -16.83 -0.65
N PRO A 269 1.85 -15.78 -1.08
CA PRO A 269 1.32 -14.80 -2.03
C PRO A 269 0.75 -15.44 -3.32
N ALA A 270 1.43 -16.47 -3.84
CA ALA A 270 1.00 -17.19 -5.04
C ALA A 270 -0.34 -17.91 -4.84
N GLU A 271 -0.54 -18.56 -3.69
CA GLU A 271 -1.82 -19.19 -3.34
C GLU A 271 -2.94 -18.15 -3.17
N ILE A 272 -2.65 -16.98 -2.58
CA ILE A 272 -3.62 -15.88 -2.50
C ILE A 272 -4.00 -15.39 -3.90
N TYR A 273 -3.05 -15.23 -4.81
CA TYR A 273 -3.32 -14.83 -6.20
C TYR A 273 -4.15 -15.87 -6.96
N SER A 274 -3.92 -17.15 -6.72
CA SER A 274 -4.76 -18.24 -7.25
C SER A 274 -6.21 -18.16 -6.73
N LEU A 275 -6.41 -17.83 -5.46
CA LEU A 275 -7.75 -17.59 -4.93
C LEU A 275 -8.42 -16.39 -5.61
N ILE A 276 -7.67 -15.30 -5.83
CA ILE A 276 -8.19 -14.09 -6.49
C ILE A 276 -8.64 -14.39 -7.93
N SER A 277 -7.83 -15.14 -8.69
CA SER A 277 -8.11 -15.47 -10.09
C SER A 277 -9.28 -16.44 -10.24
N GLN A 278 -9.37 -17.42 -9.34
CA GLN A 278 -10.42 -18.44 -9.36
C GLN A 278 -11.77 -17.96 -8.81
N ALA A 279 -11.79 -16.91 -8.00
CA ALA A 279 -13.04 -16.33 -7.50
C ALA A 279 -13.97 -15.88 -8.66
N HIS A 280 -15.27 -16.05 -8.48
CA HIS A 280 -16.24 -15.45 -9.40
C HIS A 280 -16.31 -13.94 -9.19
N CYS A 281 -16.33 -13.52 -7.92
CA CYS A 281 -16.36 -12.13 -7.53
C CYS A 281 -15.38 -11.88 -6.38
N ASN A 282 -14.51 -10.88 -6.55
CA ASN A 282 -13.71 -10.32 -5.47
C ASN A 282 -14.52 -9.21 -4.80
N VAL A 283 -14.96 -9.42 -3.56
CA VAL A 283 -15.71 -8.44 -2.77
C VAL A 283 -14.78 -7.75 -1.79
N LEU A 284 -14.64 -6.42 -1.89
CA LEU A 284 -13.65 -5.66 -1.14
C LEU A 284 -14.25 -4.35 -0.59
N PRO A 285 -15.16 -4.42 0.40
CA PRO A 285 -15.56 -3.22 1.12
C PRO A 285 -14.41 -2.67 1.97
N THR A 286 -14.42 -1.36 2.20
CA THR A 286 -13.55 -0.68 3.15
C THR A 286 -14.33 0.41 3.89
N PHE A 287 -13.99 0.61 5.16
CA PHE A 287 -14.54 1.70 5.98
C PHE A 287 -13.51 2.81 6.23
N GLN A 288 -12.39 2.77 5.50
CA GLN A 288 -11.33 3.78 5.54
C GLN A 288 -10.97 4.19 4.12
N ALA A 289 -11.32 5.42 3.74
CA ALA A 289 -11.05 5.99 2.42
C ALA A 289 -9.61 6.52 2.28
N THR A 290 -8.61 5.71 2.64
CA THR A 290 -7.19 6.07 2.60
C THR A 290 -6.45 5.29 1.52
N GLY A 291 -5.64 6.02 0.74
CA GLY A 291 -4.71 5.49 -0.26
C GLY A 291 -5.32 4.60 -1.34
N ILE A 292 -4.47 4.06 -2.21
CA ILE A 292 -4.85 2.97 -3.12
C ILE A 292 -4.40 1.66 -2.49
N LYS A 293 -5.34 0.75 -2.27
CA LYS A 293 -5.08 -0.52 -1.59
C LYS A 293 -4.53 -1.54 -2.58
N LEU A 294 -3.35 -2.10 -2.32
CA LEU A 294 -2.75 -3.10 -3.21
C LEU A 294 -3.59 -4.39 -3.36
N LYS A 295 -4.38 -4.76 -2.34
CA LYS A 295 -5.38 -5.84 -2.45
C LYS A 295 -6.45 -5.56 -3.52
N PHE A 296 -6.81 -4.28 -3.69
CA PHE A 296 -7.77 -3.88 -4.71
C PHE A 296 -7.15 -3.94 -6.10
N LEU A 297 -5.91 -3.48 -6.28
CA LEU A 297 -5.19 -3.67 -7.54
C LEU A 297 -5.04 -5.15 -7.89
N ALA A 298 -4.69 -6.01 -6.92
CA ALA A 298 -4.61 -7.45 -7.14
C ALA A 298 -5.92 -8.05 -7.69
N ALA A 299 -7.06 -7.66 -7.11
CA ALA A 299 -8.37 -8.09 -7.58
C ALA A 299 -8.70 -7.59 -9.00
N LEU A 300 -8.25 -6.40 -9.38
CA LEU A 300 -8.44 -5.89 -10.74
C LEU A 300 -7.52 -6.60 -11.74
N PHE A 301 -6.23 -6.76 -11.43
CA PHE A 301 -5.27 -7.39 -12.35
C PHE A 301 -5.52 -8.88 -12.56
N LEU A 302 -6.01 -9.60 -11.55
CA LEU A 302 -6.13 -11.06 -11.59
C LEU A 302 -7.57 -11.59 -11.56
N GLY A 303 -8.47 -10.85 -10.90
CA GLY A 303 -9.82 -11.32 -10.61
C GLY A 303 -10.81 -11.05 -11.74
N ARG A 304 -11.93 -11.78 -11.75
CA ARG A 304 -13.06 -11.56 -12.66
C ARG A 304 -13.86 -10.32 -12.25
N TYR A 305 -15.04 -10.50 -11.66
CA TYR A 305 -15.86 -9.41 -11.16
C TYR A 305 -15.29 -8.83 -9.86
N CYS A 306 -15.42 -7.52 -9.69
CA CYS A 306 -15.02 -6.84 -8.45
C CYS A 306 -16.20 -6.02 -7.91
N LEU A 307 -16.61 -6.31 -6.67
CA LEU A 307 -17.67 -5.61 -5.95
C LEU A 307 -17.07 -4.86 -4.77
N VAL A 308 -17.33 -3.56 -4.71
CA VAL A 308 -16.73 -2.65 -3.74
C VAL A 308 -17.77 -1.65 -3.25
N ASN A 309 -17.46 -0.92 -2.19
CA ASN A 309 -18.22 0.27 -1.80
C ASN A 309 -17.49 1.54 -2.25
N SER A 310 -18.18 2.67 -2.28
CA SER A 310 -17.67 3.96 -2.75
C SER A 310 -16.33 4.36 -2.09
N PRO A 311 -16.12 4.20 -0.77
CA PRO A 311 -14.83 4.46 -0.13
C PRO A 311 -13.62 3.72 -0.72
N MET A 312 -13.81 2.56 -1.37
CA MET A 312 -12.71 1.81 -1.99
C MET A 312 -12.18 2.46 -3.27
N VAL A 313 -13.08 3.06 -4.07
CA VAL A 313 -12.80 3.45 -5.45
C VAL A 313 -12.87 4.95 -5.69
N LYS A 314 -13.41 5.72 -4.74
CA LYS A 314 -13.59 7.16 -4.88
C LYS A 314 -12.30 7.88 -5.28
N ASP A 315 -12.37 8.61 -6.38
CA ASP A 315 -11.30 9.44 -6.93
C ASP A 315 -10.05 8.64 -7.33
N THR A 316 -10.17 7.32 -7.50
CA THR A 316 -9.06 6.46 -7.95
C THR A 316 -8.97 6.39 -9.47
N GLY A 317 -10.05 6.73 -10.17
CA GLY A 317 -10.15 6.54 -11.61
C GLY A 317 -10.32 5.08 -12.03
N LEU A 318 -10.67 4.19 -11.09
CA LEU A 318 -10.94 2.76 -11.28
C LEU A 318 -12.43 2.42 -11.07
N GLU A 319 -13.28 3.41 -10.82
CA GLU A 319 -14.71 3.26 -10.51
C GLU A 319 -15.44 2.47 -11.59
N SER A 320 -15.12 2.75 -12.87
CA SER A 320 -15.76 2.11 -14.03
C SER A 320 -15.39 0.63 -14.22
N LEU A 321 -14.45 0.08 -13.43
CA LEU A 321 -14.00 -1.32 -13.49
C LEU A 321 -14.69 -2.20 -12.43
N CYS A 322 -15.55 -1.62 -11.61
CA CYS A 322 -16.17 -2.28 -10.47
C CYS A 322 -17.69 -2.13 -10.47
N THR A 323 -18.37 -3.07 -9.82
CA THR A 323 -19.73 -2.83 -9.31
C THR A 323 -19.59 -2.13 -7.97
N ILE A 324 -20.30 -1.00 -7.78
CA ILE A 324 -20.27 -0.22 -6.54
C ILE A 324 -21.60 -0.43 -5.80
N ALA A 325 -21.53 -0.78 -4.52
CA ALA A 325 -22.67 -0.95 -3.64
C ALA A 325 -22.32 -0.48 -2.21
N ASP A 326 -23.04 0.53 -1.72
CA ASP A 326 -22.74 1.18 -0.44
C ASP A 326 -23.56 0.63 0.72
N SER A 327 -24.80 0.20 0.44
CA SER A 327 -25.69 -0.38 1.45
C SER A 327 -25.64 -1.92 1.47
N GLU A 328 -26.03 -2.50 2.61
CA GLU A 328 -26.15 -3.97 2.75
C GLU A 328 -27.09 -4.58 1.70
N SER A 329 -28.23 -3.92 1.44
CA SER A 329 -29.22 -4.38 0.46
C SER A 329 -28.67 -4.35 -0.96
N GLU A 330 -28.01 -3.26 -1.36
CA GLU A 330 -27.34 -3.15 -2.66
C GLU A 330 -26.25 -4.19 -2.82
N MET A 331 -25.43 -4.42 -1.79
CA MET A 331 -24.32 -5.36 -1.87
C MET A 331 -24.82 -6.80 -2.00
N LYS A 332 -25.86 -7.17 -1.23
CA LYS A 332 -26.54 -8.48 -1.37
C LYS A 332 -27.15 -8.65 -2.76
N ALA A 333 -27.85 -7.64 -3.27
CA ALA A 333 -28.46 -7.66 -4.60
C ALA A 333 -27.39 -7.79 -5.71
N SER A 334 -26.31 -7.03 -5.58
CA SER A 334 -25.18 -7.04 -6.51
C SER A 334 -24.46 -8.39 -6.52
N LEU A 335 -24.19 -8.99 -5.36
CA LEU A 335 -23.62 -10.34 -5.30
C LEU A 335 -24.54 -11.37 -5.98
N LYS A 336 -25.85 -11.35 -5.70
CA LYS A 336 -26.80 -12.26 -6.38
C LYS A 336 -26.82 -12.07 -7.89
N LYS A 337 -26.73 -10.82 -8.37
CA LYS A 337 -26.69 -10.50 -9.80
C LYS A 337 -25.38 -10.97 -10.42
N ILE A 338 -24.25 -10.62 -9.82
CA ILE A 338 -22.91 -10.96 -10.30
C ILE A 338 -22.75 -12.48 -10.39
N MET A 339 -23.15 -13.23 -9.36
CA MET A 339 -23.03 -14.70 -9.34
C MET A 339 -23.91 -15.43 -10.36
N LYS A 340 -24.82 -14.72 -11.05
CA LYS A 340 -25.61 -15.25 -12.18
C LYS A 340 -25.03 -14.85 -13.54
N LEU A 341 -24.01 -13.99 -13.56
CA LEU A 341 -23.32 -13.63 -14.80
C LEU A 341 -22.50 -14.82 -15.29
N GLY A 342 -22.32 -14.87 -16.61
CA GLY A 342 -21.44 -15.84 -17.24
C GLY A 342 -19.97 -15.48 -17.08
N SER A 343 -19.15 -15.96 -18.01
CA SER A 343 -17.74 -15.63 -18.06
C SER A 343 -17.49 -14.12 -18.16
N PHE A 344 -16.44 -13.65 -17.50
CA PHE A 344 -15.97 -12.28 -17.64
C PHE A 344 -15.53 -12.04 -19.11
N SER A 345 -16.12 -11.05 -19.78
CA SER A 345 -16.00 -10.90 -21.22
C SER A 345 -14.65 -10.33 -21.65
N GLU A 346 -14.17 -10.69 -22.84
CA GLU A 346 -12.92 -10.13 -23.40
C GLU A 346 -12.98 -8.60 -23.55
N ALA A 347 -14.17 -8.03 -23.83
CA ALA A 347 -14.36 -6.59 -23.88
C ALA A 347 -14.11 -5.91 -22.51
N GLU A 348 -14.55 -6.53 -21.42
CA GLU A 348 -14.27 -6.04 -20.06
C GLU A 348 -12.80 -6.23 -19.68
N ILE A 349 -12.15 -7.31 -20.12
CA ILE A 349 -10.71 -7.54 -19.93
C ILE A 349 -9.91 -6.43 -20.64
N GLU A 350 -10.24 -6.11 -21.90
CA GLU A 350 -9.52 -5.11 -22.67
C GLU A 350 -9.73 -3.69 -22.12
N LYS A 351 -10.97 -3.35 -21.74
CA LYS A 351 -11.27 -2.10 -21.01
C LYS A 351 -10.42 -1.98 -19.75
N ARG A 352 -10.31 -3.07 -18.98
CA ARG A 352 -9.51 -3.11 -17.75
C ARG A 352 -8.02 -2.96 -18.02
N ARG A 353 -7.49 -3.67 -19.02
CA ARG A 353 -6.09 -3.58 -19.45
C ARG A 353 -5.72 -2.15 -19.84
N LYS A 354 -6.54 -1.50 -20.64
CA LYS A 354 -6.33 -0.09 -21.04
C LYS A 354 -6.20 0.83 -19.83
N ILE A 355 -7.20 0.83 -18.95
CA ILE A 355 -7.23 1.75 -17.80
C ILE A 355 -6.08 1.47 -16.82
N LEU A 356 -5.78 0.19 -16.54
CA LEU A 356 -4.70 -0.18 -15.61
C LEU A 356 -3.31 0.11 -16.20
N ASN A 357 -3.08 -0.15 -17.49
CA ASN A 357 -1.78 0.12 -18.10
C ASN A 357 -1.51 1.63 -18.23
N GLU A 358 -2.54 2.44 -18.48
CA GLU A 358 -2.41 3.90 -18.51
C GLU A 358 -2.08 4.50 -17.15
N LYS A 359 -2.68 3.98 -16.06
CA LYS A 359 -2.62 4.62 -14.73
C LYS A 359 -1.72 3.93 -13.71
N PHE A 360 -1.55 2.61 -13.79
CA PHE A 360 -0.91 1.78 -12.77
C PHE A 360 0.29 0.99 -13.29
N SER A 361 0.70 1.16 -14.55
CA SER A 361 1.93 0.54 -15.05
C SER A 361 3.15 1.01 -14.27
N ASN A 362 3.88 0.06 -13.67
CA ASN A 362 5.15 0.31 -12.99
C ASN A 362 6.16 1.04 -13.91
N ALA A 363 6.24 0.66 -15.19
CA ALA A 363 7.17 1.28 -16.14
C ALA A 363 6.80 2.75 -16.43
N VAL A 364 5.51 3.07 -16.58
CA VAL A 364 5.03 4.45 -16.76
C VAL A 364 5.30 5.27 -15.49
N ASN A 365 5.02 4.69 -14.32
CA ASN A 365 5.22 5.34 -13.03
C ASN A 365 6.71 5.59 -12.73
N ALA A 366 7.59 4.64 -13.05
CA ALA A 366 9.04 4.79 -12.94
C ALA A 366 9.54 5.90 -13.87
N LYS A 367 9.14 5.92 -15.15
CA LYS A 367 9.50 7.00 -16.09
C LYS A 367 9.06 8.37 -15.58
N LYS A 368 7.83 8.47 -15.07
CA LYS A 368 7.32 9.70 -14.46
C LYS A 368 8.20 10.12 -13.28
N LEU A 369 8.49 9.21 -12.35
CA LEU A 369 9.31 9.48 -11.17
C LEU A 369 10.74 9.89 -11.55
N VAL A 370 11.37 9.22 -12.52
CA VAL A 370 12.70 9.58 -13.03
C VAL A 370 12.72 11.01 -13.57
N ARG A 371 11.73 11.42 -14.38
CA ARG A 371 11.61 12.79 -14.90
C ARG A 371 11.44 13.83 -13.79
N LEU A 372 10.82 13.45 -12.68
CA LEU A 372 10.65 14.35 -11.54
C LEU A 372 11.92 14.45 -10.68
N ILE A 373 12.82 13.46 -10.76
CA ILE A 373 14.07 13.41 -10.00
C ILE A 373 15.22 14.09 -10.75
N PHE A 374 15.38 13.79 -12.05
CA PHE A 374 16.47 14.25 -12.92
C PHE A 374 15.91 15.07 -14.07
#